data_AF-A0A1Y4E8Z4-F1
#
_entry.id   AF-A0A1Y4E8Z4-F1
#
_cell.length_a   1.000
_cell.length_b   1.000
_cell.length_c   1.000
_cell.angle_alpha   90.00
_cell.angle_beta   90.00
_cell.angle_gamma   90.00
#
_symmetry.space_group_name_H-M   'P 1'
#
loop_
_entity.id
_entity.type
_entity.pdbx_description
1 polymer ?
#
loop_
_entity_poly.entity_id
_entity_poly.type
_entity_poly.pdbx_seq_one_letter_code
_entity_poly.pdbx_strand_id
1 'polypeptide(L)'
;MTETTSDTLIERFDAGEDVLDYFDESAAEREKPDPNETRQISLTLPSWLIEAYDAEARRRGIARKAVINTALVEWADNLRARLSA
;
A
#
# COMPACT_ATOMS: atom_id res chain seq x y z
N MET A 1 -40.07 3.25 3.59
CA MET A 1 -38.74 3.25 2.94
C MET A 1 -38.64 1.92 2.21
N THR A 2 -38.43 1.95 0.91
CA THR A 2 -38.22 0.74 0.08
C THR A 2 -36.80 0.26 0.32
N GLU A 3 -36.63 -0.99 0.76
CA GLU A 3 -35.32 -1.62 0.84
C GLU A 3 -34.75 -1.74 -0.58
N THR A 4 -33.50 -1.33 -0.78
CA THR A 4 -32.80 -1.51 -2.06
C THR A 4 -32.61 -3.00 -2.32
N THR A 5 -32.91 -3.43 -3.54
CA THR A 5 -32.74 -4.80 -4.01
C THR A 5 -31.79 -4.84 -5.20
N SER A 6 -31.28 -6.03 -5.54
CA SER A 6 -30.31 -6.21 -6.63
C SER A 6 -30.78 -5.61 -7.96
N ASP A 7 -32.08 -5.73 -8.25
CA ASP A 7 -32.69 -5.24 -9.49
C ASP A 7 -32.91 -3.71 -9.51
N THR A 8 -32.98 -3.06 -8.33
CA THR A 8 -33.28 -1.62 -8.19
C THR A 8 -32.05 -0.78 -7.87
N LEU A 9 -30.93 -1.42 -7.55
CA LEU A 9 -29.68 -0.77 -7.15
C LEU A 9 -29.20 0.28 -8.17
N ILE A 10 -29.13 -0.10 -9.45
CA ILE A 10 -28.58 0.77 -10.50
C ILE A 10 -29.47 1.98 -10.72
N GLU A 11 -30.78 1.78 -10.81
CA GLU A 11 -31.74 2.86 -11.05
C GLU A 11 -31.74 3.88 -9.90
N ARG A 12 -31.72 3.41 -8.65
CA ARG A 12 -31.68 4.29 -7.48
C ARG A 12 -30.36 5.04 -7.34
N PHE A 13 -29.23 4.38 -7.65
CA PHE A 13 -27.92 5.02 -7.65
C PHE A 13 -27.83 6.14 -8.71
N ASP A 14 -28.30 5.87 -9.94
CA ASP A 14 -28.30 6.86 -11.02
C ASP A 14 -29.27 8.03 -10.76
N ALA A 15 -30.36 7.79 -10.01
CA ALA A 15 -31.26 8.82 -9.51
C ALA A 15 -30.69 9.67 -8.37
N GLY A 16 -29.49 9.33 -7.86
CA GLY A 16 -28.86 10.00 -6.73
C GLY A 16 -29.50 9.68 -5.37
N GLU A 17 -30.24 8.57 -5.28
CA GLU A 17 -30.82 8.09 -4.03
C GLU A 17 -29.77 7.34 -3.20
N ASP A 18 -30.01 7.26 -1.88
CA ASP A 18 -29.19 6.45 -0.97
C ASP A 18 -29.49 4.96 -1.18
N VAL A 19 -28.43 4.21 -1.48
CA VAL A 19 -28.44 2.76 -1.74
C VAL A 19 -27.52 2.00 -0.79
N LEU A 20 -26.98 2.66 0.24
CA LEU A 20 -26.07 2.05 1.21
C LEU A 20 -26.76 0.94 2.02
N ASP A 21 -28.09 0.96 2.11
CA ASP A 21 -28.90 -0.10 2.72
C ASP A 21 -28.79 -1.46 2.01
N TYR A 22 -28.35 -1.49 0.74
CA TYR A 22 -28.07 -2.73 0.00
C TYR A 22 -26.72 -3.37 0.35
N PHE A 23 -25.76 -2.56 0.78
CA PHE A 23 -24.40 -3.03 1.04
C PHE A 23 -24.25 -3.40 2.51
N ASP A 24 -23.75 -4.61 2.77
CA ASP A 24 -23.36 -4.99 4.11
C ASP A 24 -22.07 -4.25 4.51
N GLU A 25 -22.23 -3.10 5.16
CA GLU A 25 -21.12 -2.29 5.68
C GLU A 25 -20.24 -3.07 6.69
N SER A 26 -20.80 -4.10 7.34
CA SER A 26 -20.07 -4.92 8.31
C SER A 26 -19.12 -5.93 7.64
N ALA A 27 -19.36 -6.24 6.37
CA ALA A 27 -18.56 -7.16 5.55
C ALA A 27 -17.74 -6.44 4.47
N ALA A 28 -17.59 -5.12 4.56
CA ALA A 28 -16.72 -4.35 3.66
C ALA A 28 -15.23 -4.67 3.92
N GLU A 29 -14.78 -5.83 3.47
CA GLU A 29 -13.37 -6.21 3.49
C GLU A 29 -12.60 -5.33 2.51
N ARG A 30 -11.85 -4.38 3.05
CA ARG A 30 -10.72 -3.82 2.31
C ARG A 30 -9.70 -4.94 2.24
N GLU A 31 -9.57 -5.58 1.07
CA GLU A 31 -8.38 -6.39 0.71
C GLU A 31 -7.15 -5.48 0.71
N LYS A 32 -6.73 -5.05 1.89
CA LYS A 32 -5.38 -4.52 2.07
C LYS A 32 -4.52 -5.77 2.21
N PRO A 33 -3.51 -5.96 1.35
CA PRO A 33 -2.55 -7.03 1.56
C PRO A 33 -2.04 -6.95 3.00
N ASP A 34 -1.89 -8.11 3.66
CA ASP A 34 -1.46 -8.18 5.06
C ASP A 34 -0.20 -7.31 5.20
N PRO A 35 -0.21 -6.28 6.07
CA PRO A 35 0.94 -5.40 6.24
C PRO A 35 2.20 -6.15 6.70
N ASN A 36 2.07 -7.38 7.19
CA ASN A 36 3.17 -8.25 7.61
C ASN A 36 3.61 -9.24 6.53
N GLU A 37 2.93 -9.31 5.38
CA GLU A 37 3.33 -10.19 4.29
C GLU A 37 4.66 -9.69 3.68
N THR A 38 5.72 -10.49 3.86
CA THR A 38 7.02 -10.20 3.26
C THR A 38 7.15 -10.91 1.92
N ARG A 39 7.50 -10.16 0.87
CA ARG A 39 7.80 -10.70 -0.46
C ARG A 39 9.24 -10.44 -0.84
N GLN A 40 9.92 -11.47 -1.35
CA GLN A 40 11.28 -11.35 -1.84
C GLN A 40 11.27 -11.00 -3.33
N ILE A 41 12.01 -9.96 -3.69
CA ILE A 41 12.17 -9.51 -5.08
C ILE A 41 13.65 -9.56 -5.49
N SER A 42 13.90 -9.84 -6.77
CA SER A 42 15.22 -9.71 -7.38
C SER A 42 15.28 -8.39 -8.15
N LEU A 43 16.33 -7.60 -7.93
CA LEU A 43 16.49 -6.29 -8.55
C LEU A 43 17.95 -6.04 -8.90
N THR A 44 18.19 -5.27 -9.97
CA THR A 44 19.53 -4.87 -10.40
C THR A 44 19.75 -3.39 -10.06
N LEU A 45 20.89 -3.07 -9.44
CA LEU A 45 21.27 -1.70 -9.08
C LEU A 45 22.58 -1.31 -9.79
N PRO A 46 22.77 -0.02 -10.12
CA PRO A 46 24.05 0.49 -10.58
C PRO A 46 25.16 0.24 -9.54
N SER A 47 26.39 -0.02 -10.00
CA SER A 47 27.53 -0.35 -9.14
C SER A 47 27.82 0.73 -8.08
N TRP A 48 27.78 2.01 -8.47
CA TRP A 48 28.03 3.13 -7.56
C TRP A 48 27.10 3.14 -6.34
N LEU A 49 25.85 2.68 -6.52
CA LEU A 49 24.86 2.65 -5.46
C LEU A 49 25.11 1.47 -4.52
N ILE A 50 25.49 0.31 -5.07
CA ILE A 50 25.88 -0.86 -4.28
C ILE A 50 27.08 -0.51 -3.39
N GLU A 51 28.10 0.16 -3.96
CA GLU A 51 29.30 0.58 -3.23
C GLU A 51 28.96 1.55 -2.09
N ALA A 52 28.07 2.52 -2.32
CA ALA A 52 27.58 3.42 -1.29
C ALA A 52 26.87 2.65 -0.14
N TYR A 53 26.00 1.70 -0.48
CA TYR A 53 25.35 0.86 0.53
C TYR A 53 26.32 -0.04 1.28
N ASP A 54 27.38 -0.55 0.64
CA ASP A 54 28.43 -1.34 1.29
C ASP A 54 29.28 -0.54 2.27
N ALA A 55 29.61 0.70 1.92
CA ALA A 55 30.29 1.61 2.84
C ALA A 55 29.44 1.85 4.09
N GLU A 56 28.14 2.09 3.90
CA GLU A 56 27.21 2.34 5.00
C GLU A 56 26.95 1.10 5.86
N ALA A 57 26.82 -0.07 5.23
CA ALA A 57 26.68 -1.36 5.90
C ALA A 57 27.88 -1.63 6.82
N ARG A 58 29.11 -1.41 6.30
CA ARG A 58 30.35 -1.52 7.09
C ARG A 58 30.38 -0.51 8.24
N ARG A 59 30.01 0.75 8.00
CA ARG A 59 29.97 1.79 9.03
C ARG A 59 29.02 1.44 10.18
N ARG A 60 27.86 0.85 9.86
CA ARG A 60 26.83 0.46 10.84
C ARG A 60 27.03 -0.95 11.43
N GLY A 61 27.91 -1.77 10.85
CA GLY A 61 28.10 -3.16 11.27
C GLY A 61 26.90 -4.07 10.96
N ILE A 62 26.13 -3.76 9.91
CA ILE A 62 24.94 -4.53 9.51
C ILE A 62 25.05 -5.03 8.06
N ALA A 63 24.18 -5.96 7.68
CA ALA A 63 24.15 -6.46 6.31
C ALA A 63 23.65 -5.39 5.31
N ARG A 64 24.19 -5.38 4.09
CA ARG A 64 23.75 -4.51 2.98
C ARG A 64 22.23 -4.51 2.78
N LYS A 65 21.61 -5.70 2.86
CA LYS A 65 20.15 -5.86 2.72
C LYS A 65 19.37 -5.04 3.75
N ALA A 66 19.88 -4.92 4.98
CA ALA A 66 19.24 -4.10 6.01
C ALA A 66 19.31 -2.62 5.65
N VAL A 67 20.46 -2.12 5.19
CA VAL A 67 20.62 -0.75 4.71
C VAL A 67 19.65 -0.44 3.55
N ILE A 68 19.60 -1.33 2.55
CA ILE A 68 18.71 -1.18 1.39
C ILE A 68 17.24 -1.15 1.82
N ASN A 69 16.83 -2.09 2.66
CA ASN A 69 15.44 -2.17 3.13
C ASN A 69 15.03 -0.90 3.88
N THR A 70 15.88 -0.42 4.80
CA THR A 70 15.61 0.82 5.54
C THR A 70 15.51 2.02 4.61
N ALA A 71 16.42 2.17 3.66
CA ALA A 71 16.38 3.28 2.70
C ALA A 71 15.11 3.27 1.83
N LEU A 72 14.64 2.08 1.41
CA LEU A 72 13.39 1.95 0.65
C LEU A 72 12.15 2.31 1.47
N VAL A 73 12.12 1.96 2.76
CA VAL A 73 11.05 2.35 3.68
C VAL A 73 11.02 3.87 3.86
N GLU A 74 12.16 4.48 4.16
CA GLU A 74 12.28 5.94 4.31
C GLU A 74 11.85 6.67 3.03
N TRP A 75 12.27 6.19 1.86
CA TRP A 75 11.85 6.74 0.58
C TRP A 75 10.32 6.65 0.38
N ALA A 76 9.72 5.50 0.68
CA ALA A 76 8.28 5.31 0.56
C ALA A 76 7.48 6.20 1.53
N ASP A 77 7.94 6.36 2.77
CA ASP A 77 7.30 7.22 3.76
C ASP A 77 7.38 8.70 3.37
N ASN A 78 8.55 9.14 2.89
CA ASN A 78 8.72 10.50 2.36
C ASN A 78 7.82 10.75 1.14
N LEU A 79 7.67 9.75 0.26
CA LEU A 79 6.77 9.84 -0.88
C LEU A 79 5.30 9.98 -0.43
N ARG A 80 4.86 9.18 0.55
CA ARG A 80 3.51 9.28 1.11
C ARG A 80 3.24 10.64 1.74
N ALA A 81 4.19 11.14 2.55
CA ALA A 81 4.07 12.45 3.19
C ALA A 81 3.90 13.60 2.16
N ARG A 82 4.58 13.49 1.01
CA ARG A 82 4.47 14.45 -0.10
C ARG A 82 3.12 14.41 -0.83
N LEU A 83 2.44 13.27 -0.84
CA LEU A 83 1.16 13.09 -1.53
C LEU A 83 -0.04 13.42 -0.63
N SER A 84 0.15 13.41 0.70
CA SER A 84 -0.87 13.78 1.68
C SER A 84 -0.90 15.28 2.03
N ALA A 85 -0.02 16.09 1.43
CA ALA A 85 0.10 17.54 1.63
C ALA A 85 -0.42 18.29 0.39
#